data_AF-A0A9E4KM04-F1
#
_entry.id   AF-A0A9E4KM04-F1
#
_cell.length_a   1.000
_cell.length_b   1.000
_cell.length_c   1.000
_cell.angle_alpha   90.00
_cell.angle_beta   90.00
_cell.angle_gamma   90.00
#
_symmetry.space_group_name_H-M   'P 1'
#
loop_
_entity.id
_entity.type
_entity.pdbx_description
1 polymer ?
#
loop_
_entity_poly.entity_id
_entity_poly.type
_entity_poly.pdbx_seq_one_letter_code
_entity_poly.pdbx_strand_id
1 'polypeptide(L)'
;MEFLLRLAGTAVDTALDVAPILVKFVVFQVIILRRKLPNLRRIVGGFVCVLAGLTLFLVGLEEALFPIGETMANQLTAPAARSEGGDVRWDDYLLVYAFAAAIGFATTVAEPSLIVIALKAEQVSGGAVRAQGLRIAVAVGVAVGVSLGCFRIVTGTPLPWYIVAAYAVVIVQTDRASKMIMPLAYDSRGVTTSTVTVPVVAALGLGVAASVPGRSPLIDGFGLIALQACFRSCRCSATRCWPREGRRCLARYRRPRLANGGPLCKEAAEGATPLPSRRGGRFAERDGDGDVARSRAANRGDLRGGCSASHRFAGGVGATDRQVLR
;
A
#
# COMPACT_ATOMS: atom_id res chain seq x y z
N MET A 1 16.42 18.44 -31.22
CA MET A 1 15.61 19.59 -30.79
C MET A 1 14.19 19.17 -30.44
N GLU A 2 13.54 18.32 -31.25
CA GLU A 2 12.20 17.77 -30.93
C GLU A 2 12.12 17.06 -29.57
N PHE A 3 13.12 16.25 -29.21
CA PHE A 3 13.15 15.59 -27.89
C PHE A 3 13.13 16.58 -26.71
N LEU A 4 13.86 17.70 -26.81
CA LEU A 4 13.89 18.73 -25.77
C LEU A 4 12.56 19.49 -25.68
N LEU A 5 11.91 19.74 -26.82
CA LEU A 5 10.59 20.36 -26.85
C LEU A 5 9.51 19.43 -26.29
N ARG A 6 9.59 18.12 -26.58
CA ARG A 6 8.72 17.10 -25.96
C ARG A 6 8.94 17.05 -24.45
N LEU A 7 10.19 16.95 -24.00
CA LEU A 7 10.53 16.92 -22.58
C LEU A 7 9.99 18.17 -21.85
N ALA A 8 10.14 19.35 -22.45
CA ALA A 8 9.62 20.59 -21.88
C ALA A 8 8.09 20.63 -21.86
N GLY A 9 7.42 20.15 -22.92
CA GLY A 9 5.97 19.99 -22.96
C GLY A 9 5.46 19.07 -21.86
N THR A 10 5.98 17.85 -21.78
CA THR A 10 5.62 16.88 -20.74
C THR A 10 5.90 17.41 -19.34
N ALA A 11 6.96 18.20 -19.14
CA ALA A 11 7.25 18.82 -17.85
C ALA A 11 6.17 19.83 -17.42
N VAL A 12 5.65 20.61 -18.36
CA VAL A 12 4.56 21.55 -18.10
C VAL A 12 3.27 20.81 -17.78
N ASP A 13 2.93 19.79 -18.57
CA ASP A 13 1.72 18.97 -18.33
C ASP A 13 1.78 18.29 -16.96
N THR A 14 2.92 17.67 -16.64
CA THR A 14 3.16 17.06 -15.32
C THR A 14 3.07 18.09 -14.19
N ALA A 15 3.55 19.31 -14.41
CA ALA A 15 3.44 20.39 -13.41
C ALA A 15 1.98 20.82 -13.19
N LEU A 16 1.19 20.89 -14.26
CA LEU A 16 -0.24 21.19 -14.19
C LEU A 16 -1.02 20.05 -13.50
N ASP A 17 -0.65 18.80 -13.72
CA ASP A 17 -1.27 17.63 -13.06
C ASP A 17 -1.00 17.58 -11.55
N VAL A 18 0.19 18.01 -11.13
CA VAL A 18 0.59 18.03 -9.70
C VAL A 18 0.12 19.32 -9.00
N ALA A 19 -0.15 20.39 -9.74
CA ALA A 19 -0.57 21.68 -9.18
C ALA A 19 -1.77 21.59 -8.21
N PRO A 20 -2.85 20.82 -8.47
CA PRO A 20 -3.97 20.69 -7.54
C PRO A 20 -3.55 20.12 -6.18
N ILE A 21 -2.59 19.20 -6.16
CA ILE A 21 -2.05 18.61 -4.93
C ILE A 21 -1.26 19.67 -4.16
N LEU A 22 -0.40 20.42 -4.85
CA LEU A 22 0.38 21.50 -4.26
C LEU A 22 -0.52 22.62 -3.70
N VAL A 23 -1.55 23.01 -4.45
CA VAL A 23 -2.54 24.00 -4.01
C VAL A 23 -3.24 23.55 -2.75
N LYS A 24 -3.74 22.31 -2.70
CA LYS A 24 -4.38 21.76 -1.50
C LYS A 24 -3.42 21.74 -0.32
N PHE A 25 -2.17 21.33 -0.53
CA PHE A 25 -1.14 21.33 0.50
C PHE A 25 -0.90 22.73 1.08
N VAL A 26 -0.72 23.75 0.23
CA VAL A 26 -0.49 25.14 0.66
C VAL A 26 -1.72 25.70 1.38
N VAL A 27 -2.93 25.44 0.86
CA VAL A 27 -4.19 25.85 1.49
C VAL A 27 -4.33 25.25 2.89
N PHE A 28 -4.10 23.94 3.04
CA PHE A 28 -4.17 23.29 4.35
C PHE A 28 -3.11 23.86 5.32
N GLN A 29 -1.88 24.06 4.86
CA GLN A 29 -0.80 24.53 5.73
C GLN A 29 -1.01 25.98 6.20
N VAL A 30 -1.34 26.89 5.27
CA VAL A 30 -1.39 28.33 5.52
C VAL A 30 -2.74 28.76 6.08
N ILE A 31 -3.84 28.24 5.54
CA ILE A 31 -5.20 28.67 5.91
C ILE A 31 -5.72 27.86 7.09
N ILE A 32 -5.67 26.52 7.02
CA ILE A 32 -6.28 25.64 8.03
C ILE A 32 -5.36 25.50 9.26
N LEU A 33 -4.10 25.11 9.06
CA LEU A 33 -3.14 24.93 10.16
C LEU A 33 -2.54 26.25 10.67
N ARG A 34 -2.68 27.35 9.90
CA ARG A 34 -2.13 28.68 10.22
C ARG A 34 -0.63 28.64 10.57
N ARG A 35 0.14 27.76 9.91
CA ARG A 35 1.59 27.66 10.08
C ARG A 35 2.29 28.21 8.84
N LYS A 36 3.35 29.00 9.06
CA LYS A 36 4.26 29.40 7.98
C LYS A 36 4.99 28.17 7.45
N LEU A 37 5.25 28.13 6.14
CA LEU A 37 6.02 27.05 5.51
C LEU A 37 7.47 27.10 5.98
N PRO A 38 7.95 26.13 6.79
CA PRO A 38 9.35 26.08 7.18
C PRO A 38 10.22 25.69 5.98
N ASN A 39 11.37 26.34 5.81
CA ASN A 39 12.37 26.00 4.78
C ASN A 39 11.84 26.00 3.33
N LEU A 40 11.19 27.10 2.91
CA LEU A 40 10.62 27.24 1.56
C LEU A 40 11.59 26.87 0.43
N ARG A 41 12.87 27.26 0.53
CA ARG A 41 13.90 26.90 -0.47
C ARG A 41 14.08 25.40 -0.63
N ARG A 42 14.03 24.64 0.47
CA ARG A 42 14.17 23.17 0.44
C ARG A 42 12.93 22.50 -0.15
N ILE A 43 11.74 23.04 0.14
CA ILE A 43 10.47 22.56 -0.43
C ILE A 43 10.46 22.79 -1.94
N VAL A 44 10.79 24.00 -2.40
CA VAL A 44 10.83 24.33 -3.82
C VAL A 44 11.89 23.49 -4.54
N GLY A 45 13.09 23.35 -3.98
CA GLY A 45 14.14 22.50 -4.55
C GLY A 45 13.72 21.03 -4.65
N GLY A 46 13.09 20.49 -3.60
CA GLY A 46 12.54 19.13 -3.62
C GLY A 46 11.45 18.96 -4.67
N PHE A 47 10.55 19.94 -4.80
CA PHE A 47 9.48 19.94 -5.79
C PHE A 47 10.02 19.94 -7.22
N VAL A 48 11.04 20.76 -7.51
CA VAL A 48 11.71 20.77 -8.82
C VAL A 48 12.36 19.42 -9.11
N CYS A 49 13.06 18.81 -8.15
CA CYS A 49 13.63 17.47 -8.33
C CYS A 49 12.55 16.41 -8.58
N VAL A 50 11.40 16.47 -7.90
CA VAL A 50 10.28 15.55 -8.12
C VAL A 50 9.68 15.75 -9.51
N LEU A 51 9.46 16.99 -9.95
CA LEU A 51 8.95 17.27 -11.30
C LEU A 51 9.91 16.78 -12.39
N ALA A 52 11.21 17.06 -12.24
CA ALA A 52 12.22 16.57 -13.19
C ALA A 52 12.24 15.04 -13.24
N GLY A 53 12.24 14.37 -12.07
CA GLY A 53 12.22 12.92 -11.98
C GLY A 53 10.94 12.30 -12.56
N LEU A 54 9.78 12.88 -12.27
CA LEU A 54 8.48 12.41 -12.77
C LEU A 54 8.38 12.59 -14.29
N THR A 55 8.84 13.73 -14.83
CA THR A 55 8.87 13.98 -16.28
C THR A 55 9.78 12.98 -16.99
N LEU A 56 11.02 12.81 -16.52
CA LEU A 56 11.96 11.85 -17.10
C LEU A 56 11.41 10.42 -17.02
N PHE A 57 10.72 10.09 -15.93
CA PHE A 57 10.09 8.81 -15.74
C PHE A 57 8.95 8.58 -16.74
N LEU A 58 7.99 9.52 -16.87
CA LEU A 58 6.88 9.44 -17.83
C LEU A 58 7.38 9.29 -19.28
N VAL A 59 8.32 10.13 -19.69
CA VAL A 59 8.91 10.03 -21.04
C VAL A 59 9.61 8.69 -21.24
N GLY A 60 10.35 8.20 -20.24
CA GLY A 60 10.99 6.88 -20.29
C GLY A 60 9.98 5.73 -20.38
N LEU A 61 8.82 5.84 -19.73
CA LEU A 61 7.75 4.85 -19.81
C LEU A 61 7.10 4.81 -21.20
N GLU A 62 6.79 5.98 -21.76
CA GLU A 62 6.15 6.10 -23.07
C GLU A 62 7.06 5.59 -24.19
N GLU A 63 8.35 5.90 -24.16
CA GLU A 63 9.28 5.53 -25.23
C GLU A 63 9.81 4.09 -25.08
N ALA A 64 9.90 3.55 -23.85
CA ALA A 64 10.42 2.20 -23.64
C ALA A 64 9.30 1.16 -23.41
N LEU A 65 8.43 1.38 -22.43
CA LEU A 65 7.52 0.34 -21.95
C LEU A 65 6.29 0.17 -22.86
N PHE A 66 5.75 1.24 -23.46
CA PHE A 66 4.57 1.12 -24.32
C PHE A 66 4.88 0.38 -25.63
N PRO A 67 5.96 0.68 -26.39
CA PRO A 67 6.30 -0.04 -27.60
C PRO A 67 6.67 -1.51 -27.32
N ILE A 68 7.34 -1.78 -26.19
CA ILE A 68 7.62 -3.16 -25.77
C ILE A 68 6.31 -3.89 -25.46
N GLY A 69 5.36 -3.24 -24.78
CA GLY A 69 4.04 -3.79 -24.49
C GLY A 69 3.27 -4.15 -25.77
N GLU A 70 3.26 -3.24 -26.75
CA GLU A 70 2.58 -3.45 -28.04
C GLU A 70 3.22 -4.56 -28.87
N THR A 71 4.55 -4.56 -29.01
CA THR A 71 5.26 -5.61 -29.76
C THR A 71 5.11 -6.99 -29.13
N MET A 72 5.19 -7.09 -27.80
CA MET A 72 4.95 -8.34 -27.08
C MET A 72 3.50 -8.80 -27.21
N ALA A 73 2.53 -7.89 -27.08
CA ALA A 73 1.12 -8.21 -27.26
C ALA A 73 0.82 -8.72 -28.68
N ASN A 74 1.40 -8.08 -29.71
CA ASN A 74 1.30 -8.52 -31.10
C ASN A 74 1.90 -9.92 -31.31
N GLN A 75 3.06 -10.21 -30.72
CA GLN A 75 3.69 -11.54 -30.81
C GLN A 75 2.89 -12.62 -30.08
N LEU A 76 2.32 -12.30 -28.92
CA LEU A 76 1.50 -13.24 -28.13
C LEU A 76 0.11 -13.45 -28.73
N THR A 77 -0.40 -12.47 -29.50
CA THR A 77 -1.70 -12.53 -30.19
C THR A 77 -1.58 -13.13 -31.60
N ALA A 78 -0.40 -13.10 -32.23
CA ALA A 78 -0.17 -13.63 -33.58
C ALA A 78 -0.47 -15.15 -33.75
N PRO A 79 -0.31 -16.02 -32.74
CA PRO A 79 -0.77 -17.41 -32.81
C PRO A 79 -2.30 -17.53 -32.73
N ALA A 80 -2.95 -16.70 -31.88
CA ALA A 80 -4.41 -16.66 -31.74
C ALA A 80 -5.10 -16.16 -33.00
N ALA A 81 -4.49 -15.19 -33.69
CA ALA A 81 -4.97 -14.68 -34.98
C ALA A 81 -4.80 -15.67 -36.15
N ARG A 82 -4.03 -16.75 -35.96
CA ARG A 82 -3.82 -17.83 -36.94
C ARG A 82 -4.80 -19.00 -36.81
N SER A 83 -5.62 -19.05 -35.77
CA SER A 83 -6.71 -20.02 -35.67
C SER A 83 -7.73 -19.71 -36.78
N GLU A 84 -7.61 -20.44 -37.90
CA GLU A 84 -8.45 -20.32 -39.09
C GLU A 84 -9.90 -20.63 -38.74
N GLY A 85 -10.66 -19.60 -38.39
CA GLY A 85 -12.06 -19.81 -38.01
C GLY A 85 -12.82 -18.60 -37.50
N GLY A 86 -12.45 -17.37 -37.84
CA GLY A 86 -13.30 -16.15 -37.75
C GLY A 86 -13.86 -15.74 -36.38
N ASP A 87 -13.78 -16.58 -35.35
CA ASP A 87 -14.39 -16.39 -34.05
C ASP A 87 -13.26 -16.29 -33.01
N VAL A 88 -13.17 -15.13 -32.37
CA VAL A 88 -12.14 -14.82 -31.38
C VAL A 88 -12.45 -15.62 -30.11
N ARG A 89 -11.86 -16.80 -29.99
CA ARG A 89 -12.02 -17.63 -28.79
C ARG A 89 -11.14 -17.10 -27.67
N TRP A 90 -11.70 -16.98 -26.47
CA TRP A 90 -10.96 -16.52 -25.29
C TRP A 90 -9.78 -17.44 -24.93
N ASP A 91 -9.80 -18.69 -25.37
CA ASP A 91 -8.81 -19.73 -25.06
C ASP A 91 -7.49 -19.49 -25.80
N ASP A 92 -7.53 -18.83 -26.95
CA ASP A 92 -6.33 -18.59 -27.77
C ASP A 92 -5.37 -17.56 -27.12
N TYR A 93 -5.88 -16.79 -26.15
CA TYR A 93 -5.14 -15.74 -25.44
C TYR A 93 -4.58 -16.19 -24.09
N LEU A 94 -4.56 -17.50 -23.79
CA LEU A 94 -4.07 -18.04 -22.52
C LEU A 94 -2.64 -17.59 -22.19
N LEU A 95 -1.75 -17.50 -23.18
CA LEU A 95 -0.38 -17.03 -22.99
C LEU A 95 -0.33 -15.55 -22.58
N VAL A 96 -1.22 -14.71 -23.11
CA VAL A 96 -1.35 -13.30 -22.70
C VAL A 96 -1.78 -13.23 -21.24
N TYR A 97 -2.76 -14.04 -20.83
CA TYR A 97 -3.24 -14.05 -19.44
C TYR A 97 -2.16 -14.55 -18.46
N ALA A 98 -1.39 -15.57 -18.85
CA ALA A 98 -0.29 -16.10 -18.04
C ALA A 98 0.87 -15.10 -17.93
N PHE A 99 1.21 -14.43 -19.03
CA PHE A 99 2.22 -13.37 -19.04
C PHE A 99 1.78 -12.18 -18.17
N ALA A 100 0.53 -11.74 -18.31
CA ALA A 100 -0.06 -10.70 -17.49
C ALA A 100 -0.05 -11.07 -15.99
N ALA A 101 -0.36 -12.32 -15.65
CA ALA A 101 -0.27 -12.82 -14.29
C ALA A 101 1.17 -12.70 -13.75
N ALA A 102 2.15 -13.15 -14.54
CA ALA A 102 3.56 -13.17 -14.16
C ALA A 102 4.11 -11.75 -13.96
N ILE A 103 3.81 -10.82 -14.87
CA ILE A 103 4.22 -9.41 -14.77
C ILE A 103 3.54 -8.73 -13.57
N GLY A 104 2.23 -8.93 -13.39
CA GLY A 104 1.51 -8.38 -12.24
C GLY A 104 2.05 -8.91 -10.90
N PHE A 105 2.38 -10.21 -10.85
CA PHE A 105 3.02 -10.82 -9.69
C PHE A 105 4.41 -10.23 -9.44
N ALA A 106 5.29 -10.25 -10.45
CA ALA A 106 6.69 -9.83 -10.34
C ALA A 106 6.81 -8.36 -9.91
N THR A 107 6.05 -7.47 -10.55
CA THR A 107 6.02 -6.03 -10.22
C THR A 107 5.54 -5.80 -8.79
N THR A 108 4.52 -6.53 -8.33
CA THR A 108 4.01 -6.39 -6.96
C THR A 108 4.98 -6.95 -5.92
N VAL A 109 5.71 -8.02 -6.22
CA VAL A 109 6.74 -8.53 -5.31
C VAL A 109 7.93 -7.57 -5.21
N ALA A 110 8.31 -6.96 -6.34
CA ALA A 110 9.39 -5.98 -6.44
C ALA A 110 9.03 -4.59 -5.89
N GLU A 111 7.74 -4.33 -5.65
CA GLU A 111 7.22 -3.04 -5.23
C GLU A 111 7.77 -2.60 -3.85
N PRO A 112 8.63 -1.56 -3.79
CA PRO A 112 9.29 -1.15 -2.55
C PRO A 112 8.27 -0.67 -1.50
N SER A 113 7.22 0.00 -1.93
CA SER A 113 6.15 0.51 -1.05
C SER A 113 5.45 -0.63 -0.31
N LEU A 114 5.24 -1.77 -0.99
CA LEU A 114 4.62 -2.96 -0.39
C LEU A 114 5.56 -3.63 0.62
N ILE A 115 6.86 -3.63 0.34
CA ILE A 115 7.88 -4.17 1.27
C ILE A 115 7.83 -3.42 2.59
N VAL A 116 7.79 -2.09 2.54
CA VAL A 116 7.76 -1.24 3.75
C VAL A 116 6.49 -1.49 4.57
N ILE A 117 5.31 -1.52 3.94
CA ILE A 117 4.05 -1.78 4.62
C ILE A 117 4.03 -3.19 5.24
N ALA A 118 4.56 -4.18 4.53
CA ALA A 118 4.63 -5.55 5.03
C ALA A 118 5.54 -5.67 6.26
N LEU A 119 6.69 -4.99 6.26
CA LEU A 119 7.60 -4.94 7.41
C LEU A 119 6.95 -4.22 8.60
N LYS A 120 6.23 -3.12 8.35
CA LYS A 120 5.50 -2.40 9.41
C LYS A 120 4.37 -3.25 10.00
N ALA A 121 3.64 -3.98 9.17
CA ALA A 121 2.62 -4.92 9.65
C ALA A 121 3.21 -6.04 10.52
N GLU A 122 4.38 -6.58 10.14
CA GLU A 122 5.08 -7.60 10.93
C GLU A 122 5.51 -7.07 12.30
N GLN A 123 6.08 -5.86 12.34
CA GLN A 123 6.49 -5.18 13.58
C GLN A 123 5.29 -4.91 14.50
N VAL A 124 4.23 -4.31 13.97
CA VAL A 124 3.04 -3.90 14.76
C VAL A 124 2.23 -5.10 15.24
N SER A 125 2.25 -6.22 14.50
CA SER A 125 1.53 -7.43 14.86
C SER A 125 2.29 -8.39 15.80
N GLY A 126 3.52 -8.03 16.20
CA GLY A 126 4.39 -8.90 17.01
C GLY A 126 4.74 -10.22 16.31
N GLY A 127 4.88 -10.20 14.98
CA GLY A 127 5.19 -11.38 14.16
C GLY A 127 3.99 -12.28 13.84
N ALA A 128 2.76 -11.89 14.20
CA ALA A 128 1.57 -12.61 13.77
C ALA A 128 1.36 -12.53 12.24
N VAL A 129 1.85 -11.44 11.62
CA VAL A 129 1.92 -11.18 10.18
C VAL A 129 3.35 -11.34 9.70
N ARG A 130 3.63 -12.33 8.85
CA ARG A 130 4.93 -12.43 8.17
C ARG A 130 4.94 -11.52 6.96
N ALA A 131 5.95 -10.66 6.81
CA ALA A 131 6.05 -9.73 5.67
C ALA A 131 6.05 -10.47 4.32
N GLN A 132 6.78 -11.59 4.21
CA GLN A 132 6.80 -12.41 2.99
C GLN A 132 5.44 -13.01 2.64
N GLY A 133 4.70 -13.49 3.65
CA GLY A 133 3.37 -14.05 3.44
C GLY A 133 2.37 -13.01 2.94
N LEU A 134 2.44 -11.80 3.50
CA LEU A 134 1.62 -10.67 3.04
C LEU A 134 1.98 -10.30 1.60
N ARG A 135 3.27 -10.15 1.28
CA ARG A 135 3.74 -9.78 -0.06
C ARG A 135 3.27 -10.77 -1.12
N ILE A 136 3.44 -12.07 -0.87
CA ILE A 136 3.03 -13.12 -1.81
C ILE A 136 1.51 -13.14 -1.97
N ALA A 137 0.75 -13.03 -0.88
CA ALA A 137 -0.72 -13.00 -0.95
C ALA A 137 -1.21 -11.81 -1.81
N VAL A 138 -0.67 -10.62 -1.57
CA VAL A 138 -1.00 -9.41 -2.33
C VAL A 138 -0.60 -9.56 -3.80
N ALA A 139 0.59 -10.10 -4.09
CA ALA A 139 1.07 -10.33 -5.45
C ALA A 139 0.22 -11.34 -6.24
N VAL A 140 -0.24 -12.42 -5.60
CA VAL A 140 -1.19 -13.37 -6.22
C VAL A 140 -2.52 -12.69 -6.53
N GLY A 141 -3.02 -11.84 -5.62
CA GLY A 141 -4.23 -11.05 -5.87
C GLY A 141 -4.09 -10.17 -7.10
N VAL A 142 -2.99 -9.44 -7.19
CA VAL A 142 -2.67 -8.63 -8.37
C VAL A 142 -2.60 -9.48 -9.64
N ALA A 143 -1.88 -10.60 -9.63
CA ALA A 143 -1.73 -11.46 -10.78
C ALA A 143 -3.09 -11.86 -11.37
N VAL A 144 -4.02 -12.30 -10.51
CA VAL A 144 -5.39 -12.64 -10.92
C VAL A 144 -6.14 -11.42 -11.45
N GLY A 145 -6.02 -10.26 -10.80
CA GLY A 145 -6.69 -9.03 -11.24
C GLY A 145 -6.22 -8.53 -12.61
N VAL A 146 -4.90 -8.59 -12.87
CA VAL A 146 -4.30 -8.18 -14.14
C VAL A 146 -4.71 -9.17 -15.25
N SER A 147 -4.65 -10.49 -15.00
CA SER A 147 -5.12 -11.49 -15.96
C SER A 147 -6.61 -11.37 -16.28
N LEU A 148 -7.46 -11.13 -15.26
CA LEU A 148 -8.88 -10.89 -15.47
C LEU A 148 -9.14 -9.60 -16.27
N GLY A 149 -8.30 -8.58 -16.07
CA GLY A 149 -8.33 -7.37 -16.87
C GLY A 149 -7.97 -7.62 -18.33
N CYS A 150 -6.94 -8.41 -18.61
CA CYS A 150 -6.61 -8.83 -19.98
C CYS A 150 -7.75 -9.64 -20.61
N PHE A 151 -8.35 -10.57 -19.86
CA PHE A 151 -9.53 -11.32 -20.31
C PHE A 151 -10.68 -10.39 -20.70
N ARG A 152 -10.93 -9.34 -19.90
CA ARG A 152 -11.96 -8.33 -20.21
C ARG A 152 -11.63 -7.57 -21.50
N ILE A 153 -10.36 -7.19 -21.74
CA ILE A 153 -9.95 -6.48 -22.97
C ILE A 153 -10.23 -7.37 -24.20
N VAL A 154 -9.89 -8.65 -24.13
CA VAL A 154 -10.09 -9.61 -25.22
C VAL A 154 -11.58 -9.86 -25.48
N THR A 155 -12.35 -10.15 -24.42
CA THR A 155 -13.78 -10.46 -24.54
C THR A 155 -14.67 -9.23 -24.79
N GLY A 156 -14.18 -8.03 -24.51
CA GLY A 156 -14.93 -6.78 -24.75
C GLY A 156 -16.08 -6.51 -23.81
N THR A 157 -16.12 -7.21 -22.69
CA THR A 157 -17.20 -7.10 -21.74
C THR A 157 -17.16 -5.76 -20.99
N PRO A 158 -18.32 -5.23 -20.56
CA PRO A 158 -18.38 -3.91 -19.94
C PRO A 158 -17.65 -3.88 -18.60
N LEU A 159 -16.75 -2.90 -18.41
CA LEU A 159 -15.99 -2.69 -17.18
C LEU A 159 -16.87 -2.61 -15.90
N PRO A 160 -18.05 -1.96 -15.89
CA PRO A 160 -18.85 -1.82 -14.68
C PRO A 160 -19.20 -3.13 -14.00
N TRP A 161 -19.47 -4.20 -14.75
CA TRP A 161 -19.82 -5.52 -14.19
C TRP A 161 -18.68 -6.12 -13.36
N TYR A 162 -17.46 -6.00 -13.85
CA TYR A 162 -16.27 -6.51 -13.14
C TYR A 162 -16.00 -5.71 -11.88
N ILE A 163 -16.17 -4.39 -11.94
CA ILE A 163 -15.99 -3.51 -10.79
C ILE A 163 -17.04 -3.84 -9.72
N VAL A 164 -18.33 -3.90 -10.08
CA VAL A 164 -19.40 -4.26 -9.14
C VAL A 164 -19.16 -5.63 -8.50
N ALA A 165 -18.81 -6.64 -9.30
CA ALA A 165 -18.49 -7.97 -8.78
C ALA A 165 -17.27 -7.95 -7.84
N ALA A 166 -16.19 -7.25 -8.21
CA ALA A 166 -15.00 -7.15 -7.39
C ALA A 166 -15.28 -6.42 -6.06
N TYR A 167 -16.06 -5.33 -6.08
CA TYR A 167 -16.48 -4.63 -4.87
C TYR A 167 -17.38 -5.49 -3.99
N ALA A 168 -18.33 -6.24 -4.55
CA ALA A 168 -19.14 -7.20 -3.80
C ALA A 168 -18.26 -8.23 -3.08
N VAL A 169 -17.25 -8.77 -3.78
CA VAL A 169 -16.28 -9.71 -3.21
C VAL A 169 -15.42 -9.06 -2.10
N VAL A 170 -15.02 -7.80 -2.24
CA VAL A 170 -14.30 -7.06 -1.18
C VAL A 170 -15.20 -6.84 0.04
N ILE A 171 -16.45 -6.43 -0.14
CA ILE A 171 -17.41 -6.19 0.95
C ILE A 171 -17.67 -7.48 1.74
N VAL A 172 -17.92 -8.59 1.03
CA VAL A 172 -18.16 -9.90 1.64
C VAL A 172 -16.91 -10.43 2.38
N GLN A 173 -15.70 -10.11 1.91
CA GLN A 173 -14.46 -10.47 2.61
C GLN A 173 -14.17 -9.55 3.79
N THR A 174 -14.53 -8.27 3.70
CA THR A 174 -14.40 -7.27 4.76
C THR A 174 -15.18 -7.73 6.00
N ASP A 175 -16.41 -8.22 5.81
CA ASP A 175 -17.22 -8.77 6.91
C ASP A 175 -16.57 -9.99 7.60
N ARG A 176 -15.87 -10.83 6.84
CA ARG A 176 -15.17 -12.02 7.37
C ARG A 176 -13.74 -11.76 7.85
N ALA A 177 -13.20 -10.57 7.64
CA ALA A 177 -11.81 -10.24 7.97
C ALA A 177 -11.63 -9.88 9.45
N SER A 178 -10.46 -10.19 10.00
CA SER A 178 -10.10 -9.77 11.36
C SER A 178 -9.86 -8.26 11.41
N LYS A 179 -10.22 -7.62 12.53
CA LYS A 179 -10.03 -6.19 12.78
C LYS A 179 -8.57 -5.71 12.62
N MET A 180 -7.58 -6.60 12.77
CA MET A 180 -6.17 -6.25 12.55
C MET A 180 -5.77 -6.26 11.06
N ILE A 181 -6.44 -7.07 10.23
CA ILE A 181 -6.10 -7.24 8.81
C ILE A 181 -6.80 -6.19 7.95
N MET A 182 -8.02 -5.80 8.35
CA MET A 182 -8.84 -4.84 7.61
C MET A 182 -8.06 -3.56 7.24
N PRO A 183 -7.41 -2.84 8.18
CA PRO A 183 -6.74 -1.59 7.84
C PRO A 183 -5.59 -1.80 6.86
N LEU A 184 -4.85 -2.91 7.02
CA LEU A 184 -3.73 -3.26 6.16
C LEU A 184 -4.17 -3.61 4.72
N ALA A 185 -5.32 -4.26 4.56
CA ALA A 185 -5.87 -4.62 3.26
C ALA A 185 -6.41 -3.42 2.47
N TYR A 186 -6.87 -2.37 3.16
CA TYR A 186 -7.28 -1.13 2.51
C TYR A 186 -6.08 -0.20 2.26
N ASP A 187 -5.11 -0.15 3.16
CA ASP A 187 -3.88 0.65 3.00
C ASP A 187 -2.98 0.11 1.87
N SER A 188 -2.91 -1.22 1.73
CA SER A 188 -2.19 -1.86 0.62
C SER A 188 -2.79 -1.59 -0.76
N ARG A 189 -4.06 -1.15 -0.85
CA ARG A 189 -4.62 -0.62 -2.11
C ARG A 189 -3.93 0.68 -2.49
N GLY A 190 -3.55 1.54 -1.55
CA GLY A 190 -2.80 2.77 -1.81
C GLY A 190 -1.46 2.51 -2.52
N VAL A 191 -0.89 1.32 -2.36
CA VAL A 191 0.32 0.89 -3.09
C VAL A 191 0.05 0.72 -4.60
N THR A 192 -1.19 0.77 -5.09
CA THR A 192 -1.47 0.75 -6.53
C THR A 192 -1.35 2.12 -7.17
N THR A 193 -0.88 3.16 -6.47
CA THR A 193 -0.38 4.38 -7.12
C THR A 193 1.15 4.36 -7.22
N SER A 194 1.75 3.17 -7.11
CA SER A 194 3.18 3.05 -7.02
C SER A 194 3.89 3.28 -8.34
N THR A 195 5.15 3.71 -8.21
CA THR A 195 6.02 4.08 -9.32
C THR A 195 6.37 2.89 -10.21
N VAL A 196 6.40 1.65 -9.70
CA VAL A 196 6.80 0.49 -10.52
C VAL A 196 5.59 -0.21 -11.13
N THR A 197 4.55 -0.44 -10.33
CA THR A 197 3.48 -1.35 -10.73
C THR A 197 2.52 -0.73 -11.75
N VAL A 198 2.08 0.51 -11.53
CA VAL A 198 1.06 1.15 -12.40
C VAL A 198 1.55 1.31 -13.82
N PRO A 199 2.76 1.85 -14.06
CA PRO A 199 3.16 2.14 -15.43
C PRO A 199 3.40 0.89 -16.26
N VAL A 200 3.94 -0.16 -15.64
CA VAL A 200 4.13 -1.46 -16.30
C VAL A 200 2.79 -2.09 -16.65
N VAL A 201 1.82 -2.03 -15.73
CA VAL A 201 0.50 -2.60 -15.95
C VAL A 201 -0.31 -1.77 -16.95
N ALA A 202 -0.17 -0.45 -16.95
CA ALA A 202 -0.75 0.44 -17.95
C ALA A 202 -0.16 0.16 -19.33
N ALA A 203 1.17 0.05 -19.45
CA ALA A 203 1.85 -0.31 -20.68
C ALA A 203 1.34 -1.64 -21.26
N LEU A 204 1.21 -2.65 -20.40
CA LEU A 204 0.64 -3.94 -20.78
C LEU A 204 -0.81 -3.81 -21.24
N GLY A 205 -1.64 -3.07 -20.49
CA GLY A 205 -3.05 -2.87 -20.81
C GLY A 205 -3.26 -2.13 -22.13
N LEU A 206 -2.48 -1.07 -22.38
CA LEU A 206 -2.50 -0.33 -23.65
C LEU A 206 -2.00 -1.20 -24.80
N GLY A 207 -0.91 -1.94 -24.61
CA GLY A 207 -0.35 -2.82 -25.64
C GLY A 207 -1.32 -3.93 -26.07
N VAL A 208 -1.96 -4.60 -25.11
CA VAL A 208 -2.97 -5.64 -25.38
C VAL A 208 -4.23 -5.04 -26.01
N ALA A 209 -4.66 -3.85 -25.59
CA ALA A 209 -5.81 -3.19 -26.18
C ALA A 209 -5.52 -2.68 -27.61
N ALA A 210 -4.29 -2.30 -27.92
CA ALA A 210 -3.88 -1.90 -29.28
C ALA A 210 -3.79 -3.10 -30.24
N SER A 211 -3.40 -4.28 -29.74
CA SER A 211 -3.29 -5.49 -30.58
C SER A 211 -4.63 -6.18 -30.87
N VAL A 212 -5.70 -5.86 -30.13
CA VAL A 212 -7.03 -6.45 -30.33
C VAL A 212 -7.90 -5.52 -31.20
N PRO A 213 -8.39 -5.97 -32.37
CA PRO A 213 -9.17 -5.13 -33.26
C PRO A 213 -10.49 -4.67 -32.63
N GLY A 214 -10.87 -3.41 -32.83
CA GLY A 214 -12.11 -2.83 -32.32
C GLY A 214 -12.08 -2.43 -30.84
N ARG A 215 -10.90 -2.41 -30.20
CA ARG A 215 -10.71 -1.94 -28.82
C ARG A 215 -10.07 -0.57 -28.78
N SER A 216 -10.36 0.17 -27.71
CA SER A 216 -9.79 1.50 -27.50
C SER A 216 -8.72 1.42 -26.40
N PRO A 217 -7.45 1.73 -26.69
CA PRO A 217 -6.37 1.63 -25.69
C PRO A 217 -6.63 2.45 -24.43
N LEU A 218 -7.27 3.62 -24.59
CA LEU A 218 -7.57 4.52 -23.48
C LEU A 218 -8.64 4.00 -22.53
N ILE A 219 -9.80 3.54 -23.04
CA ILE A 219 -10.89 3.09 -22.16
C ILE A 219 -10.56 1.69 -21.64
N ASP A 220 -10.04 0.82 -22.51
CA ASP A 220 -9.86 -0.58 -22.18
C ASP A 220 -8.56 -0.86 -21.40
N GLY A 221 -7.48 -0.16 -21.73
CA GLY A 221 -6.18 -0.32 -21.08
C GLY A 221 -6.16 0.23 -19.65
N PHE A 222 -6.72 1.42 -19.42
CA PHE A 222 -6.77 2.01 -18.07
C PHE A 222 -7.71 1.26 -17.11
N GLY A 223 -8.77 0.61 -17.62
CA GLY A 223 -9.67 -0.23 -16.82
C GLY A 223 -8.95 -1.40 -16.11
N LEU A 224 -7.78 -1.81 -16.61
CA LEU A 224 -6.97 -2.88 -16.04
C LEU A 224 -6.36 -2.49 -14.69
N ILE A 225 -6.03 -1.21 -14.50
CA ILE A 225 -5.51 -0.66 -13.23
C ILE A 225 -6.55 -0.81 -12.12
N ALA A 226 -7.81 -0.54 -12.43
CA ALA A 226 -8.91 -0.64 -11.47
C ALA A 226 -9.13 -2.07 -10.97
N LEU A 227 -9.02 -3.06 -11.87
CA LEU A 227 -9.18 -4.48 -11.53
C LEU A 227 -8.04 -4.99 -10.68
N GLN A 228 -6.80 -4.65 -11.03
CA GLN A 228 -5.64 -4.95 -10.21
C GLN A 228 -5.81 -4.45 -8.76
N ALA A 229 -6.26 -3.20 -8.58
CA ALA A 229 -6.42 -2.60 -7.26
C ALA A 229 -7.48 -3.29 -6.38
N CYS A 230 -8.58 -3.71 -6.99
CA CYS A 230 -9.61 -4.44 -6.27
C CYS A 230 -9.10 -5.82 -5.80
N PHE A 231 -8.49 -6.59 -6.70
CA PHE A 231 -8.02 -7.94 -6.39
C PHE A 231 -6.81 -7.96 -5.43
N ARG A 232 -5.99 -6.91 -5.44
CA ARG A 232 -4.92 -6.70 -4.44
C ARG A 232 -5.49 -6.71 -3.01
N SER A 233 -6.57 -5.96 -2.79
CA SER A 233 -7.24 -5.86 -1.49
C SER A 233 -7.97 -7.16 -1.12
N CYS A 234 -8.64 -7.81 -2.08
CA CYS A 234 -9.30 -9.10 -1.88
C CYS A 234 -8.36 -10.15 -1.27
N ARG A 235 -7.19 -10.35 -1.89
CA ARG A 235 -6.29 -11.44 -1.47
C ARG A 235 -5.60 -11.16 -0.13
N CYS A 236 -5.40 -9.90 0.23
CA CYS A 236 -4.93 -9.50 1.55
C CYS A 236 -5.96 -9.84 2.65
N SER A 237 -7.26 -9.65 2.38
CA SER A 237 -8.36 -9.90 3.33
C SER A 237 -8.76 -11.38 3.42
N ALA A 238 -8.34 -12.22 2.47
CA ALA A 238 -8.68 -13.64 2.44
C ALA A 238 -8.06 -14.40 3.62
N THR A 239 -8.87 -14.63 4.66
CA THR A 239 -8.52 -15.31 5.93
C THR A 239 -7.96 -16.73 5.79
N ARG A 240 -8.10 -17.36 4.61
CA ARG A 240 -7.52 -18.68 4.30
C ARG A 240 -6.05 -18.65 3.90
N CYS A 241 -5.53 -17.50 3.46
CA CYS A 241 -4.12 -17.36 3.10
C CYS A 241 -3.20 -17.18 4.31
N TRP A 242 -3.77 -17.01 5.50
CA TRP A 242 -2.96 -16.81 6.69
C TRP A 242 -2.51 -18.14 7.30
N PRO A 243 -1.20 -18.35 7.53
CA PRO A 243 -0.68 -19.53 8.21
C PRO A 243 -1.44 -19.80 9.51
N ARG A 244 -1.78 -21.07 9.74
CA ARG A 244 -2.59 -21.51 10.88
C ARG A 244 -1.93 -21.16 12.23
N GLU A 245 -0.61 -20.95 12.30
CA GLU A 245 0.09 -20.43 13.49
C GLU A 245 -0.43 -19.06 13.96
N GLY A 246 -0.75 -18.13 13.05
CA GLY A 246 -1.19 -16.77 13.42
C GLY A 246 -2.53 -16.75 14.15
N ARG A 247 -3.40 -17.75 13.89
CA ARG A 247 -4.67 -17.91 14.60
C ARG A 247 -4.47 -18.32 16.07
N ARG A 248 -3.40 -19.06 16.38
CA ARG A 248 -3.03 -19.41 17.77
C ARG A 248 -2.44 -18.21 18.51
N CYS A 249 -1.68 -17.34 17.83
CA CYS A 249 -1.17 -16.10 18.42
C CYS A 249 -2.27 -15.05 18.64
N LEU A 250 -3.22 -14.90 17.70
CA LEU A 250 -4.39 -14.02 17.88
C LEU A 250 -5.30 -14.51 19.02
N ALA A 251 -5.50 -15.83 19.16
CA ALA A 251 -6.16 -16.41 20.33
C ALA A 251 -5.40 -16.16 21.64
N ARG A 252 -4.07 -16.01 21.57
CA ARG A 252 -3.19 -15.69 22.71
C ARG A 252 -3.23 -14.20 23.07
N TYR A 253 -3.37 -13.30 22.11
CA TYR A 253 -3.59 -11.87 22.34
C TYR A 253 -4.98 -11.57 22.92
N ARG A 254 -5.96 -12.44 22.63
CA ARG A 254 -7.32 -12.35 23.19
C ARG A 254 -7.43 -12.89 24.63
N ARG A 255 -6.37 -13.49 25.19
CA ARG A 255 -6.32 -13.83 26.61
C ARG A 255 -5.61 -12.69 27.35
N PRO A 256 -6.31 -11.90 28.19
CA PRO A 256 -5.61 -11.13 29.19
C PRO A 256 -4.88 -12.12 30.10
N ARG A 257 -3.55 -12.21 29.99
CA ARG A 257 -2.76 -12.77 31.09
C ARG A 257 -2.81 -11.76 32.23
N LEU A 258 -3.84 -11.88 33.05
CA LEU A 258 -3.76 -11.52 34.46
C LEU A 258 -2.83 -12.53 35.12
N ALA A 259 -1.52 -12.26 35.11
CA ALA A 259 -0.56 -12.71 36.12
C ALA A 259 0.86 -12.32 35.70
N ASN A 260 1.49 -11.53 36.57
CA ASN A 260 2.89 -11.12 36.62
C ASN A 260 3.35 -10.12 35.55
N GLY A 261 3.33 -8.86 35.98
CA GLY A 261 3.93 -7.73 35.30
C GLY A 261 5.43 -7.92 35.10
N GLY A 262 5.83 -7.86 33.83
CA GLY A 262 7.18 -7.48 33.42
C GLY A 262 7.21 -6.03 32.92
N PRO A 263 8.39 -5.42 32.76
CA PRO A 263 8.55 -3.98 32.52
C PRO A 263 7.88 -3.45 31.25
N LEU A 264 7.61 -4.31 30.25
CA LEU A 264 7.01 -3.90 28.96
C LEU A 264 5.51 -3.53 29.03
N CYS A 265 4.80 -3.86 30.12
CA CYS A 265 3.37 -3.52 30.24
C CYS A 265 3.10 -2.11 30.75
N LYS A 266 4.08 -1.38 31.28
CA LYS A 266 3.84 -0.01 31.78
C LYS A 266 3.81 1.03 30.66
N GLU A 267 4.70 0.95 29.68
CA GLU A 267 4.75 1.94 28.57
C GLU A 267 3.56 1.86 27.62
N ALA A 268 2.89 0.70 27.51
CA ALA A 268 1.68 0.57 26.69
C ALA A 268 0.40 1.06 27.39
N ALA A 269 0.41 1.18 28.72
CA ALA A 269 -0.77 1.56 29.52
C ALA A 269 -0.89 3.08 29.72
N GLU A 270 0.21 3.84 29.68
CA GLU A 270 0.20 5.30 29.89
C GLU A 270 -0.25 6.11 28.65
N GLY A 271 -0.32 5.50 27.46
CA GLY A 271 -0.75 6.15 26.21
C GLY A 271 -2.22 5.97 25.83
N ALA A 272 -2.98 5.16 26.57
CA ALA A 272 -4.37 4.85 26.24
C ALA A 272 -5.32 5.57 27.21
N THR A 273 -5.69 6.80 26.88
CA THR A 273 -6.81 7.48 27.54
C THR A 273 -8.09 6.68 27.24
N PRO A 274 -8.82 6.17 28.24
CA PRO A 274 -10.06 5.44 27.98
C PRO A 274 -11.13 6.42 27.48
N LEU A 275 -11.71 6.14 26.31
CA LEU A 275 -12.94 6.81 25.86
C LEU A 275 -14.06 6.53 26.87
N PRO A 276 -14.77 7.55 27.39
CA PRO A 276 -15.83 7.33 28.36
C PRO A 276 -17.01 6.63 27.69
N SER A 277 -17.45 5.53 28.30
CA SER A 277 -18.65 4.81 27.89
C SER A 277 -19.90 5.62 28.25
N ARG A 278 -20.72 5.92 27.25
CA ARG A 278 -22.07 6.46 27.47
C ARG A 278 -22.94 5.41 28.16
N ARG A 279 -23.18 5.57 29.46
CA ARG A 279 -24.41 5.11 30.12
C ARG A 279 -25.09 6.32 30.75
N GLY A 280 -26.37 6.49 30.43
CA GLY A 280 -27.18 7.59 30.92
C GLY A 280 -27.34 7.57 32.43
N GLY A 281 -27.25 8.76 33.02
CA GLY A 281 -27.51 9.07 34.42
C GLY A 281 -27.37 10.58 34.59
N ARG A 282 -28.40 11.20 35.17
CA ARG A 282 -28.62 12.65 35.26
C ARG A 282 -27.69 13.36 36.27
N PHE A 283 -27.51 14.66 36.02
CA PHE A 283 -27.26 15.76 36.98
C PHE A 283 -25.94 15.77 37.78
N ALA A 284 -25.10 16.77 37.52
CA ALA A 284 -24.94 17.92 38.44
C ALA A 284 -23.89 18.90 37.89
N GLU A 285 -24.34 20.12 37.61
CA GLU A 285 -23.52 21.32 37.45
C GLU A 285 -22.90 21.67 38.82
N ARG A 286 -21.58 21.90 38.86
CA ARG A 286 -20.95 22.62 39.97
C ARG A 286 -19.77 23.44 39.45
N ASP A 287 -19.98 24.75 39.52
CA ASP A 287 -18.99 25.80 39.44
C ASP A 287 -17.90 25.68 40.53
N GLY A 288 -16.75 26.29 40.26
CA GLY A 288 -15.96 26.98 41.28
C GLY A 288 -14.63 26.34 41.70
N ASP A 289 -13.57 26.97 41.21
CA ASP A 289 -12.48 27.55 42.02
C ASP A 289 -11.31 26.68 42.55
N GLY A 290 -10.10 27.25 42.38
CA GLY A 290 -9.09 27.34 43.44
C GLY A 290 -8.08 26.21 43.68
N ASP A 291 -6.81 26.61 43.70
CA ASP A 291 -5.72 26.13 44.58
C ASP A 291 -4.77 24.97 44.21
N VAL A 292 -3.68 25.41 43.56
CA VAL A 292 -2.26 25.27 43.95
C VAL A 292 -1.97 24.73 45.37
N ALA A 293 -1.17 23.63 45.47
CA ALA A 293 0.09 23.54 46.25
C ALA A 293 0.41 22.13 46.82
N ARG A 294 1.70 21.74 46.64
CA ARG A 294 2.58 20.92 47.51
C ARG A 294 2.17 19.48 47.90
N SER A 295 3.08 18.52 47.68
CA SER A 295 4.15 18.23 48.65
C SER A 295 5.20 17.25 48.11
N ARG A 296 6.41 17.34 48.70
CA ARG A 296 7.64 16.61 48.38
C ARG A 296 7.74 15.28 49.16
N ALA A 297 8.55 14.39 48.60
CA ALA A 297 9.50 13.49 49.26
C ALA A 297 9.00 12.24 50.02
N ALA A 298 9.48 11.07 49.56
CA ALA A 298 10.00 10.01 50.42
C ALA A 298 11.07 9.20 49.67
N ASN A 299 12.13 8.86 50.39
CA ASN A 299 13.43 8.31 49.97
C ASN A 299 13.64 6.94 50.64
N ARG A 300 14.68 6.21 50.19
CA ARG A 300 15.26 4.92 50.68
C ARG A 300 14.52 3.67 50.18
N GLY A 301 15.15 2.64 49.60
CA GLY A 301 16.55 2.21 49.57
C GLY A 301 16.62 0.83 50.22
N ASP A 302 16.95 -0.24 49.48
CA ASP A 302 17.61 -1.43 50.04
C ASP A 302 18.28 -2.30 48.96
N LEU A 303 19.38 -2.90 49.38
CA LEU A 303 20.37 -3.70 48.67
C LEU A 303 20.11 -5.21 48.85
N ARG A 304 20.92 -6.00 48.11
CA ARG A 304 21.20 -7.47 48.18
C ARG A 304 20.46 -8.26 47.09
N GLY A 305 21.15 -8.78 46.07
CA GLY A 305 22.08 -9.93 46.08
C GLY A 305 21.30 -11.14 45.53
N GLY A 306 21.74 -12.02 44.62
CA GLY A 306 22.98 -12.37 43.94
C GLY A 306 22.69 -13.62 43.07
N CYS A 307 23.70 -14.16 42.40
CA CYS A 307 23.75 -15.37 41.53
C CYS A 307 23.25 -15.19 40.08
N SER A 308 24.13 -15.00 39.08
CA SER A 308 25.20 -15.86 38.52
C SER A 308 24.69 -16.90 37.51
N ALA A 309 25.12 -16.71 36.26
CA ALA A 309 25.50 -17.70 35.23
C ALA A 309 25.16 -17.15 33.83
N SER A 310 26.06 -16.39 33.20
CA SER A 310 27.08 -16.89 32.26
C SER A 310 26.53 -17.44 30.94
N HIS A 311 26.58 -16.62 29.88
CA HIS A 311 27.35 -16.96 28.68
C HIS A 311 27.72 -15.67 27.93
N ARG A 312 29.04 -15.42 27.88
CA ARG A 312 29.69 -14.46 26.99
C ARG A 312 29.64 -15.00 25.56
N PHE A 313 29.38 -14.13 24.59
CA PHE A 313 30.35 -13.89 23.51
C PHE A 313 30.17 -12.44 23.00
N ALA A 314 31.27 -11.69 23.13
CA ALA A 314 31.53 -10.36 22.56
C ALA A 314 31.89 -10.50 21.06
N GLY A 315 31.90 -9.47 20.21
CA GLY A 315 31.94 -8.01 20.38
C GLY A 315 31.15 -7.30 19.27
N GLY A 316 30.80 -6.01 19.37
CA GLY A 316 31.72 -4.86 19.45
C GLY A 316 32.04 -4.45 18.01
N VAL A 317 31.32 -3.50 17.40
CA VAL A 317 31.63 -2.05 17.23
C VAL A 317 30.29 -1.37 16.86
N GLY A 318 29.89 -0.16 17.25
CA GLY A 318 30.48 0.97 17.95
C GLY A 318 29.37 2.03 18.04
N ALA A 319 29.38 2.80 19.12
CA ALA A 319 28.35 3.76 19.50
C ALA A 319 28.47 5.08 18.72
N THR A 320 27.30 5.69 18.44
CA THR A 320 26.95 7.11 18.17
C THR A 320 25.75 7.03 17.21
N ASP A 321 24.59 7.66 17.41
CA ASP A 321 24.28 8.88 18.11
C ASP A 321 22.80 8.83 18.53
N ARG A 322 22.53 9.16 19.79
CA ARG A 322 21.22 9.09 20.44
C ARG A 322 20.83 10.50 20.88
N GLN A 323 20.57 11.38 19.91
CA GLN A 323 19.92 12.65 20.15
C GLN A 323 19.07 12.99 18.92
N VAL A 324 17.75 12.91 19.07
CA VAL A 324 16.72 13.91 18.67
C VAL A 324 15.37 13.24 18.98
N LEU A 325 14.94 13.41 20.24
CA LEU A 325 13.55 13.30 20.68
C LEU A 325 13.22 14.62 21.38
N ARG A 326 12.52 15.50 20.69
CA ARG A 326 11.50 16.43 21.21
C ARG A 326 10.52 16.74 20.10
#